data_AF-A6F0L7-F1
#
_entry.id   AF-A6F0L7-F1
#
_cell.length_a   1.000
_cell.length_b   1.000
_cell.length_c   1.000
_cell.angle_alpha   90.00
_cell.angle_beta   90.00
_cell.angle_gamma   90.00
#
_symmetry.space_group_name_H-M   'P 1'
#
loop_
_entity.id
_entity.type
_entity.pdbx_description
1 polymer ?
#
loop_
_entity_poly.entity_id
_entity_poly.type
_entity_poly.pdbx_seq_one_letter_code
_entity_poly.pdbx_strand_id
1 'polypeptide(L)'
;MKRRSGPSLRQQLRPLAKCPGCHGQGVTSGLFHEMPCPDCNAGGVVDKETGAALAVDDLVLQLRLWLAKAMQDNRQLKRQLADMKGDSNGRGYGEGRGHGPMGMKYHGD
;
A
#
# COMPACT_ATOMS: atom_id res chain seq x y z
N MET A 1 -12.10 19.57 28.87
CA MET A 1 -12.75 18.52 28.04
C MET A 1 -11.86 17.29 28.01
N LYS A 2 -12.32 16.14 28.52
CA LYS A 2 -11.57 14.87 28.44
C LYS A 2 -11.57 14.40 26.98
N ARG A 3 -10.39 14.32 26.36
CA ARG A 3 -10.23 13.67 25.05
C ARG A 3 -10.63 12.21 25.23
N ARG A 4 -11.77 11.81 24.69
CA ARG A 4 -12.18 10.41 24.66
C ARG A 4 -11.25 9.72 23.67
N SER A 5 -10.35 8.89 24.17
CA SER A 5 -9.56 7.99 23.34
C SER A 5 -10.55 7.19 22.49
N GLY A 6 -10.49 7.36 21.17
CA GLY A 6 -11.30 6.60 20.24
C GLY A 6 -11.07 5.10 20.42
N PRO A 7 -11.95 4.24 19.85
CA PRO A 7 -11.83 2.79 19.98
C PRO A 7 -10.39 2.36 19.69
N SER A 8 -9.87 1.54 20.60
CA SER A 8 -8.47 1.14 20.72
C SER A 8 -7.85 0.81 19.37
N LEU A 9 -6.62 1.31 19.18
CA LEU A 9 -5.42 0.87 18.42
C LEU A 9 -5.46 -0.44 17.56
N ARG A 10 -6.62 -0.95 17.17
CA ARG A 10 -6.85 -2.17 16.39
C ARG A 10 -6.57 -1.95 14.91
N GLN A 11 -6.49 -0.69 14.48
CA GLN A 11 -6.11 -0.28 13.13
C GLN A 11 -4.60 -0.14 12.92
N GLN A 12 -3.77 -0.64 13.86
CA GLN A 12 -2.34 -0.72 13.62
C GLN A 12 -1.99 -2.05 12.96
N LEU A 13 -1.07 -1.98 12.00
CA LEU A 13 -0.50 -3.15 11.36
C LEU A 13 0.28 -3.94 12.41
N ARG A 14 -0.16 -5.16 12.66
CA ARG A 14 0.61 -6.12 13.46
C ARG A 14 1.78 -6.62 12.62
N PRO A 15 2.89 -7.03 13.27
CA PRO A 15 3.96 -7.69 12.55
C PRO A 15 3.46 -9.05 12.05
N LEU A 16 3.33 -9.20 10.74
CA LEU A 16 2.93 -10.45 10.08
C LEU A 16 4.14 -11.12 9.44
N ALA A 17 4.15 -12.45 9.45
CA ALA A 17 5.09 -13.28 8.72
C ALA A 17 4.35 -14.11 7.67
N LYS A 18 5.07 -14.55 6.63
CA LYS A 18 4.53 -15.54 5.69
C LYS A 18 4.25 -16.83 6.44
N CYS A 19 3.10 -17.45 6.18
CA CYS A 19 2.78 -18.75 6.74
C CYS A 19 3.85 -19.77 6.31
N PRO A 20 4.47 -20.51 7.25
CA PRO A 20 5.47 -21.51 6.91
C PRO A 20 4.88 -22.72 6.19
N GLY A 21 3.62 -23.08 6.46
CA GLY A 21 2.96 -24.25 5.87
C GLY A 21 2.62 -24.09 4.37
N CYS A 22 2.23 -22.88 3.95
CA CYS A 22 1.90 -22.59 2.55
C CYS A 22 2.84 -21.58 1.89
N HIS A 23 3.95 -21.21 2.54
CA HIS A 23 4.93 -20.23 2.06
C HIS A 23 4.36 -18.86 1.62
N GLY A 24 3.23 -18.45 2.19
CA GLY A 24 2.57 -17.21 1.81
C GLY A 24 1.45 -17.33 0.78
N GLN A 25 1.20 -18.51 0.22
CA GLN A 25 0.19 -18.68 -0.85
C GLN A 25 -1.26 -18.66 -0.36
N GLY A 26 -1.51 -18.98 0.91
CA GLY A 26 -2.86 -19.14 1.47
C GLY A 26 -3.55 -20.45 1.04
N VAL A 27 -2.93 -21.22 0.16
CA VAL A 27 -3.42 -22.51 -0.31
C VAL A 27 -2.31 -23.56 -0.23
N THR A 28 -2.69 -24.82 -0.10
CA THR A 28 -1.80 -25.98 -0.20
C THR A 28 -2.20 -26.83 -1.40
N SER A 29 -1.22 -27.35 -2.14
CA SER A 29 -1.49 -28.23 -3.27
C SER A 29 -1.89 -29.62 -2.77
N GLY A 30 -3.16 -29.99 -2.99
CA GLY A 30 -3.60 -31.38 -2.87
C GLY A 30 -3.23 -32.19 -4.12
N LEU A 31 -3.58 -33.48 -4.11
CA LEU A 31 -3.36 -34.37 -5.27
C LEU A 31 -4.15 -33.95 -6.53
N PHE A 32 -5.25 -33.22 -6.37
CA PHE A 32 -6.18 -32.92 -7.47
C PHE A 32 -6.61 -31.44 -7.56
N HIS A 33 -6.42 -30.65 -6.50
CA HIS A 33 -6.82 -29.24 -6.45
C HIS A 33 -6.09 -28.51 -5.31
N GLU A 34 -6.10 -27.19 -5.37
CA GLU A 34 -5.64 -26.33 -4.29
C GLU A 34 -6.66 -26.31 -3.16
N MET A 35 -6.21 -26.50 -1.93
CA MET A 35 -7.03 -26.45 -0.73
C MET A 35 -6.68 -25.22 0.11
N PRO A 36 -7.64 -24.59 0.79
CA PRO A 36 -7.36 -23.52 1.73
C PRO A 36 -6.37 -23.98 2.80
N CYS A 37 -5.29 -23.22 3.02
CA CYS A 37 -4.31 -23.57 4.05
C CYS A 37 -4.93 -23.40 5.44
N PRO A 38 -5.04 -24.49 6.25
CA PRO A 38 -5.68 -24.42 7.56
C PRO A 38 -4.83 -23.63 8.57
N ASP A 39 -3.50 -23.65 8.42
CA ASP A 39 -2.56 -23.03 9.37
C ASP A 39 -2.58 -21.50 9.35
N CYS A 40 -3.19 -20.89 8.32
CA CYS A 40 -3.26 -19.44 8.20
C CYS A 40 -4.66 -18.93 7.82
N ASN A 41 -5.69 -19.78 7.96
CA ASN A 41 -7.07 -19.44 7.56
C ASN A 41 -7.15 -18.91 6.12
N ALA A 42 -6.39 -19.54 5.22
CA ALA A 42 -6.22 -19.14 3.82
C ALA A 42 -5.66 -17.72 3.57
N GLY A 43 -5.17 -17.03 4.60
CA GLY A 43 -4.65 -15.68 4.48
C GLY A 43 -3.20 -15.59 3.99
N GLY A 44 -2.47 -16.72 3.98
CA GLY A 44 -1.05 -16.77 3.64
C GLY A 44 -0.12 -16.14 4.68
N VAL A 45 -0.66 -15.59 5.77
CA VAL A 45 0.12 -14.91 6.81
C VAL A 45 -0.24 -15.39 8.20
N VAL A 46 0.74 -15.35 9.09
CA VAL A 46 0.62 -15.68 10.51
C VAL A 46 1.20 -14.53 11.33
N ASP A 47 0.89 -14.52 12.63
CA ASP A 47 1.46 -13.55 13.55
C ASP A 47 2.98 -13.78 13.65
N LYS A 48 3.78 -12.73 13.50
CA LYS A 48 5.24 -12.87 13.43
C LYS A 48 5.86 -13.28 14.77
N GLU A 49 5.25 -12.87 15.88
CA GLU A 49 5.81 -13.08 17.21
C GLU A 49 5.48 -14.48 17.73
N THR A 50 4.24 -14.91 17.51
CA THR A 50 3.74 -16.21 18.01
C THR A 50 3.81 -17.32 16.96
N GLY A 51 3.87 -16.98 15.67
CA GLY A 51 3.75 -17.94 14.56
C GLY A 51 2.34 -18.50 14.39
N ALA A 52 1.35 -18.04 15.17
CA ALA A 52 0.00 -18.57 15.17
C ALA A 52 -0.88 -17.96 14.07
N ALA A 53 -1.88 -18.72 13.65
CA ALA A 53 -2.94 -18.23 12.77
C ALA A 53 -3.67 -17.05 13.43
N LEU A 54 -3.93 -15.99 12.66
CA LEU A 54 -4.78 -14.91 13.13
C LEU A 54 -6.23 -15.35 13.15
N ALA A 55 -7.01 -14.85 14.11
CA ALA A 55 -8.46 -14.93 14.05
C ALA A 55 -8.96 -14.28 12.75
N VAL A 56 -10.00 -14.84 12.13
CA VAL A 56 -10.46 -14.44 10.79
C VAL A 56 -10.79 -12.94 10.71
N ASP A 57 -11.46 -12.38 11.73
CA ASP A 57 -11.78 -10.95 11.77
C ASP A 57 -10.52 -10.07 11.81
N ASP A 58 -9.53 -10.47 12.60
CA ASP A 58 -8.24 -9.79 12.69
C ASP A 58 -7.47 -9.93 11.37
N LEU A 59 -7.47 -11.12 10.76
CA LEU A 59 -6.83 -11.39 9.47
C LEU A 59 -7.39 -10.49 8.36
N VAL A 60 -8.72 -10.38 8.24
CA VAL A 60 -9.38 -9.52 7.25
C VAL A 60 -8.96 -8.06 7.45
N LEU A 61 -8.96 -7.58 8.70
CA LEU A 61 -8.54 -6.21 9.00
C LEU A 61 -7.08 -5.97 8.62
N GLN A 62 -6.19 -6.89 8.97
CA GLN A 62 -4.76 -6.78 8.68
C GLN A 62 -4.49 -6.82 7.17
N LEU A 63 -5.12 -7.74 6.42
CA LEU A 63 -4.99 -7.81 4.97
C LEU A 63 -5.50 -6.55 4.28
N ARG A 64 -6.62 -5.97 4.73
CA ARG A 64 -7.13 -4.69 4.22
C ARG A 64 -6.11 -3.56 4.40
N LEU A 65 -5.49 -3.47 5.57
CA LEU A 65 -4.47 -2.44 5.85
C LEU A 65 -3.21 -2.63 4.99
N TRP A 66 -2.76 -3.88 4.82
CA TRP A 66 -1.63 -4.22 3.95
C TRP A 66 -1.90 -3.87 2.49
N LEU A 67 -3.08 -4.23 1.97
CA LEU A 67 -3.47 -3.90 0.60
C LEU A 67 -3.54 -2.39 0.40
N ALA A 68 -4.11 -1.64 1.34
CA ALA A 68 -4.16 -0.18 1.28
C ALA A 68 -2.76 0.42 1.19
N LYS A 69 -1.83 -0.04 2.04
CA LYS A 69 -0.42 0.40 2.01
C LYS A 69 0.26 0.06 0.68
N ALA A 70 0.14 -1.19 0.22
CA ALA A 70 0.74 -1.63 -1.05
C ALA A 70 0.22 -0.82 -2.25
N MET A 71 -1.07 -0.47 -2.26
CA MET A 71 -1.63 0.40 -3.29
C MET A 71 -1.07 1.82 -3.23
N GLN A 72 -0.86 2.38 -2.03
CA GLN A 72 -0.23 3.70 -1.89
C GLN A 72 1.22 3.68 -2.36
N ASP A 73 2.00 2.68 -1.93
CA ASP A 73 3.39 2.50 -2.32
C ASP A 73 3.52 2.35 -3.84
N ASN A 74 2.64 1.54 -4.46
CA ASN A 74 2.60 1.37 -5.91
C ASN A 74 2.27 2.68 -6.65
N ARG A 75 1.34 3.49 -6.13
CA ARG A 75 1.01 4.81 -6.69
C ARG A 75 2.20 5.77 -6.58
N GLN A 76 2.91 5.76 -5.46
CA GLN A 76 4.09 6.59 -5.25
C GLN A 76 5.23 6.20 -6.19
N LEU A 77 5.53 4.90 -6.30
CA LEU A 77 6.54 4.39 -7.23
C LEU A 77 6.21 4.75 -8.69
N LYS A 78 4.94 4.64 -9.08
CA LYS A 78 4.49 5.06 -10.43
C LYS A 78 4.73 6.55 -10.70
N ARG A 79 4.49 7.42 -9.71
CA ARG A 79 4.78 8.86 -9.81
C ARG A 79 6.28 9.11 -9.94
N GLN A 80 7.09 8.52 -9.07
CA GLN A 80 8.55 8.64 -9.12
C GLN A 80 9.13 8.19 -10.47
N LEU A 81 8.61 7.09 -11.03
CA LEU A 81 9.02 6.62 -12.35
C LEU A 81 8.58 7.55 -13.49
N ALA A 82 7.44 8.23 -13.36
CA ALA A 82 7.01 9.23 -14.33
C ALA A 82 7.90 10.48 -14.29
N ASP A 83 8.23 10.97 -13.09
CA ASP A 83 9.12 12.13 -12.89
C ASP A 83 10.53 11.85 -13.45
N MET A 84 11.11 10.68 -13.12
CA MET A 84 12.42 10.26 -13.66
C MET A 84 12.42 10.12 -15.19
N LYS A 85 11.31 9.67 -15.79
CA LYS A 85 11.16 9.59 -17.26
C LYS A 85 10.96 10.96 -17.90
N GLY A 86 10.32 11.90 -17.20
CA GLY A 86 10.20 13.29 -17.62
C GLY A 86 11.56 13.99 -17.68
N ASP A 87 12.40 13.78 -16.66
CA ASP A 87 13.74 14.36 -16.58
C ASP A 87 14.72 13.75 -17.59
N SER A 88 14.63 12.46 -17.88
CA SER A 88 15.51 11.76 -18.84
C SER A 88 15.15 11.99 -20.31
N ASN A 89 13.95 12.52 -20.61
CA ASN A 89 13.51 12.87 -21.96
C ASN A 89 13.83 14.32 -22.38
N GLY A 90 14.80 14.97 -21.74
CA GLY A 90 15.58 16.07 -22.34
C GLY A 90 14.78 17.17 -23.03
N ARG A 91 13.62 17.56 -22.51
CA ARG A 91 12.85 18.71 -23.01
C ARG A 91 12.33 19.49 -21.82
N GLY A 92 13.08 20.54 -21.46
CA GLY A 92 12.55 21.62 -20.65
C GLY A 92 11.28 22.16 -21.31
N TYR A 93 10.13 21.81 -20.74
CA TYR A 93 8.91 22.53 -21.01
C TYR A 93 8.93 23.76 -20.12
N GLY A 94 9.26 24.89 -20.73
CA GLY A 94 9.12 26.19 -20.11
C GLY A 94 7.69 26.38 -19.62
N GLU A 95 7.53 26.40 -18.30
CA GLU A 95 6.39 27.06 -17.68
C GLU A 95 6.60 28.56 -17.82
N GLY A 96 6.19 29.04 -18.99
CA GLY A 96 5.92 30.44 -19.25
C GLY A 96 4.86 30.95 -18.29
N ARG A 97 5.29 31.44 -17.12
CA ARG A 97 4.54 32.45 -16.39
C ARG A 97 4.68 33.76 -17.15
N GLY A 98 3.75 34.01 -18.06
CA GLY A 98 3.32 35.34 -18.52
C GLY A 98 4.34 36.47 -18.48
N HIS A 99 5.47 36.32 -19.17
CA HIS A 99 6.30 37.45 -19.56
C HIS A 99 6.31 37.47 -21.08
N GLY A 100 5.56 38.41 -21.66
CA GLY A 100 5.81 38.79 -23.05
C GLY A 100 7.29 39.19 -23.22
N PRO A 101 7.79 39.37 -24.45
CA PRO A 101 9.21 39.64 -24.70
C PRO A 101 9.80 40.88 -23.96
N MET A 102 8.98 41.66 -23.24
CA MET A 102 9.41 42.75 -22.37
C MET A 102 8.80 42.76 -20.94
N GLY A 103 8.10 41.71 -20.49
CA GLY A 103 7.73 41.59 -19.07
C GLY A 103 6.72 42.60 -18.49
N MET A 104 5.97 43.37 -19.29
CA MET A 104 4.88 44.22 -18.78
C MET A 104 3.56 43.46 -18.61
N LYS A 105 2.92 43.63 -17.46
CA LYS A 105 1.58 43.11 -17.13
C LYS A 105 0.55 44.18 -17.47
N TYR A 106 -0.39 43.88 -18.37
CA TYR A 106 -1.52 44.77 -18.69
C TYR A 106 -2.56 44.69 -17.57
N HIS A 107 -2.89 45.85 -16.98
CA HIS A 107 -4.08 46.06 -16.15
C HIS A 107 -5.03 46.94 -16.96
N GLY A 108 -6.17 46.41 -17.37
CA GLY A 108 -7.21 47.17 -18.09
C GLY A 108 -8.37 47.52 -17.15
N ASP A 109 -8.82 48.78 -17.24
CA ASP A 109 -10.07 49.36 -16.73
C ASP A 109 -11.31 48.79 -17.46
#